data_AF-A0A1B0G2G3-F1
#
_entry.id   AF-A0A1B0G2G3-F1
#
_cell.length_a   1.000
_cell.length_b   1.000
_cell.length_c   1.000
_cell.angle_alpha   90.00
_cell.angle_beta   90.00
_cell.angle_gamma   90.00
#
_symmetry.space_group_name_H-M   'P 1'
#
loop_
_entity.id
_entity.type
_entity.pdbx_description
1 polymer ?
#
loop_
_entity_poly.entity_id
_entity_poly.type
_entity_poly.pdbx_seq_one_letter_code
_entity_poly.pdbx_strand_id
1 'polypeptide(L)'
;MKTSLHLQITRVIRNFNISKISDFELISKSRDALEITFHMFGNKDDSQRIREAITRMVERGRIGNITLVSNYHLFDENPPLNLTDLIVSPKQPIREGSEFVLSCTAQGSPRMSFQWYKDGVLVNVSRATRGGGAGTIIVNMPSLEKVALARAAS
;
A
#
# COMPACT_ATOMS: atom_id res chain seq x y z
N MET A 1 25.77 -5.72 -9.77
CA MET A 1 25.03 -6.86 -9.17
C MET A 1 23.54 -6.57 -8.95
N LYS A 2 23.16 -5.49 -8.26
CA LYS A 2 21.75 -5.16 -7.93
C LYS A 2 20.80 -5.16 -9.15
N THR A 3 21.23 -4.60 -10.27
CA THR A 3 20.45 -4.53 -11.53
C THR A 3 20.29 -5.88 -12.24
N SER A 4 21.31 -6.76 -12.18
CA SER A 4 21.25 -8.09 -12.82
C SER A 4 20.30 -9.02 -12.07
N LEU A 5 20.33 -8.96 -10.73
CA LEU A 5 19.41 -9.74 -9.91
C LEU A 5 17.97 -9.25 -10.09
N HIS A 6 17.80 -7.93 -10.14
CA HIS A 6 16.50 -7.31 -10.39
C HIS A 6 15.88 -7.87 -11.70
N LEU A 7 16.64 -7.86 -12.81
CA LEU A 7 16.18 -8.39 -14.09
C LEU A 7 15.81 -9.89 -14.04
N GLN A 8 16.59 -10.71 -13.33
CA GLN A 8 16.32 -12.14 -13.19
C GLN A 8 15.01 -12.41 -12.44
N ILE A 9 14.80 -11.68 -11.34
CA ILE A 9 13.57 -11.77 -10.55
C ILE A 9 12.37 -11.28 -11.35
N THR A 10 12.47 -10.13 -12.03
CA THR A 10 11.39 -9.59 -12.87
C THR A 10 10.98 -10.60 -13.95
N ARG A 11 11.93 -11.29 -14.59
CA ARG A 11 11.63 -12.32 -15.60
C ARG A 11 10.85 -13.49 -15.01
N VAL A 12 11.24 -13.98 -13.84
CA VAL A 12 10.56 -15.08 -13.16
C VAL A 12 9.13 -14.69 -12.82
N ILE A 13 8.93 -13.50 -12.23
CA ILE A 13 7.60 -13.03 -11.81
C ILE A 13 6.67 -12.79 -13.01
N ARG A 14 7.17 -12.21 -14.11
CA ARG A 14 6.37 -12.00 -15.33
C ARG A 14 5.81 -13.29 -15.93
N ASN A 15 6.49 -14.43 -15.76
CA ASN A 15 6.00 -15.71 -16.28
C ASN A 15 4.74 -16.23 -15.57
N PHE A 16 4.32 -15.62 -14.46
CA PHE A 16 3.15 -16.05 -13.70
C PHE A 16 1.84 -15.32 -14.05
N ASN A 17 1.84 -14.52 -15.12
CA ASN A 17 0.63 -13.87 -15.65
C ASN A 17 -0.17 -13.07 -14.58
N ILE A 18 0.57 -12.32 -13.75
CA ILE A 18 0.00 -11.47 -12.70
C ILE A 18 -0.45 -10.15 -13.34
N SER A 19 -1.70 -9.77 -13.11
CA SER A 19 -2.39 -8.67 -13.81
C SER A 19 -1.69 -7.31 -13.65
N LYS A 20 -1.16 -7.05 -12.45
CA LYS A 20 -0.33 -5.87 -12.13
C LYS A 20 0.73 -6.26 -11.10
N ILE A 21 1.96 -5.86 -11.38
CA ILE A 21 3.09 -6.02 -10.47
C ILE A 21 3.62 -4.62 -10.21
N SER A 22 3.66 -4.22 -8.93
CA SER A 22 4.32 -3.01 -8.49
C SER A 22 5.84 -3.22 -8.50
N ASP A 23 6.62 -2.16 -8.33
CA ASP A 23 8.06 -2.31 -8.12
C ASP A 23 8.35 -3.16 -6.87
N PHE A 24 9.50 -3.83 -6.84
CA PHE A 24 9.94 -4.62 -5.69
C PHE A 24 11.22 -4.05 -5.09
N GLU A 25 11.38 -4.24 -3.79
CA GLU A 25 12.51 -3.71 -3.05
C GLU A 25 13.49 -4.83 -2.67
N LEU A 26 14.77 -4.57 -2.95
CA LEU A 26 15.88 -5.44 -2.56
C LEU A 26 16.58 -4.86 -1.34
N ILE A 27 16.39 -5.52 -0.19
CA ILE A 27 16.97 -5.13 1.10
C ILE A 27 18.09 -6.12 1.46
N SER A 28 19.34 -5.65 1.45
CA SER A 28 20.47 -6.44 1.95
C SER A 28 20.58 -6.25 3.46
N LYS A 29 20.44 -7.36 4.21
CA LYS A 29 20.63 -7.37 5.68
C LYS A 29 22.06 -7.79 6.07
N SER A 30 22.77 -8.52 5.22
CA SER A 30 24.16 -8.94 5.40
C SER A 30 24.86 -9.16 4.05
N ARG A 31 26.17 -9.44 4.05
CA ARG A 31 26.95 -9.79 2.84
C ARG A 31 26.48 -11.10 2.20
N ASP A 32 26.01 -12.05 3.03
CA ASP A 32 25.67 -13.41 2.59
C ASP A 32 24.15 -13.68 2.57
N ALA A 33 23.35 -12.72 3.04
CA ALA A 33 21.89 -12.85 3.10
C ALA A 33 21.19 -11.63 2.52
N LEU A 34 20.34 -11.87 1.53
CA LEU A 34 19.48 -10.89 0.87
C LEU A 34 18.03 -11.19 1.24
N GLU A 35 17.34 -10.19 1.76
CA GLU A 35 15.89 -10.24 1.90
C GLU A 35 15.28 -9.53 0.69
N ILE A 36 14.33 -10.21 0.05
CA ILE A 36 13.65 -9.68 -1.12
C ILE A 36 12.21 -9.46 -0.73
N THR A 37 11.76 -8.22 -0.76
CA THR A 37 10.39 -7.86 -0.42
C THR A 37 9.66 -7.46 -1.69
N PHE A 38 8.62 -8.22 -2.02
CA PHE A 38 7.73 -7.92 -3.13
C PHE A 38 6.53 -7.16 -2.62
N HIS A 39 6.31 -5.96 -3.14
CA HIS A 39 5.02 -5.28 -3.00
C HIS A 39 4.26 -5.46 -4.30
N MET A 40 3.05 -5.99 -4.21
CA MET A 40 2.21 -6.20 -5.39
C MET A 40 0.82 -5.67 -5.08
N PHE A 41 0.25 -4.97 -6.04
CA PHE A 41 -1.15 -4.55 -6.03
C PHE A 41 -1.87 -5.32 -7.12
N GLY A 42 -2.80 -6.19 -6.74
CA GLY A 42 -3.55 -7.04 -7.65
C GLY A 42 -4.95 -7.31 -7.15
N ASN A 43 -5.75 -7.96 -7.98
CA ASN A 43 -7.07 -8.43 -7.58
C ASN A 43 -6.91 -9.65 -6.65
N LYS A 44 -7.96 -9.99 -5.90
CA LYS A 44 -7.94 -11.16 -5.00
C LYS A 44 -7.58 -12.47 -5.73
N ASP A 45 -7.96 -12.59 -7.00
CA ASP A 45 -7.62 -13.75 -7.84
C ASP A 45 -6.12 -13.82 -8.19
N ASP A 46 -5.42 -12.68 -8.21
CA ASP A 46 -3.97 -12.65 -8.39
C ASP A 46 -3.25 -13.16 -7.13
N SER A 47 -3.82 -12.97 -5.93
CA SER A 47 -3.22 -13.39 -4.64
C SER A 47 -2.90 -14.89 -4.62
N GLN A 48 -3.81 -15.74 -5.12
CA GLN A 48 -3.57 -17.18 -5.22
C GLN A 48 -2.48 -17.51 -6.25
N ARG A 49 -2.52 -16.89 -7.44
CA ARG A 49 -1.52 -17.10 -8.48
C ARG A 49 -0.12 -16.67 -8.03
N ILE A 50 -0.04 -15.56 -7.29
CA ILE A 50 1.20 -15.06 -6.69
C ILE A 50 1.72 -16.05 -5.64
N ARG A 51 0.84 -16.55 -4.77
CA ARG A 51 1.23 -17.54 -3.76
C ARG A 51 1.79 -18.79 -4.42
N GLU A 52 1.10 -19.34 -5.41
CA GLU A 52 1.58 -20.50 -6.18
C GLU A 52 2.91 -20.22 -6.90
N ALA A 53 3.04 -19.03 -7.49
CA ALA A 53 4.25 -18.58 -8.17
C ALA A 53 5.46 -18.56 -7.24
N ILE A 54 5.30 -17.96 -6.07
CA ILE A 54 6.34 -17.91 -5.04
C ILE A 54 6.66 -19.33 -4.58
N THR A 55 5.66 -20.15 -4.24
CA THR A 55 5.90 -21.55 -3.83
C THR A 55 6.71 -22.31 -4.87
N ARG A 56 6.34 -22.27 -6.16
CA ARG A 56 7.10 -22.93 -7.24
C ARG A 56 8.52 -22.38 -7.41
N MET A 57 8.69 -21.07 -7.23
CA MET A 57 10.01 -20.44 -7.29
C MET A 57 10.91 -20.95 -6.16
N VAL A 58 10.34 -21.16 -4.98
CA VAL A 58 11.03 -21.63 -3.79
C VAL A 58 11.34 -23.11 -3.88
N GLU A 59 10.42 -23.93 -4.40
CA GLU A 59 10.64 -25.35 -4.71
C GLU A 59 11.79 -25.55 -5.69
N ARG A 60 11.97 -24.65 -6.66
CA ARG A 60 13.14 -24.67 -7.56
C ARG A 60 14.45 -24.39 -6.82
N GLY A 61 14.41 -23.81 -5.63
CA GLY A 61 15.55 -23.57 -4.75
C GLY A 61 16.57 -22.54 -5.24
N ARG A 62 16.47 -22.03 -6.48
CA ARG A 62 17.40 -21.05 -7.05
C ARG A 62 16.74 -20.06 -8.00
N ILE A 63 17.24 -18.83 -8.00
CA ILE A 63 17.01 -17.79 -9.02
C ILE A 63 18.36 -17.36 -9.57
N GLY A 64 18.68 -17.78 -10.80
CA GLY A 64 20.01 -17.55 -11.37
C GLY A 64 21.09 -18.17 -10.48
N ASN A 65 21.98 -17.33 -9.94
CA ASN A 65 23.06 -17.80 -9.05
C ASN A 65 22.72 -17.67 -7.55
N ILE A 66 21.51 -17.26 -7.19
CA ILE A 66 21.06 -17.16 -5.80
C ILE A 66 20.32 -18.42 -5.40
N THR A 67 20.68 -18.98 -4.24
CA THR A 67 19.93 -20.05 -3.58
C THR A 67 18.85 -19.45 -2.68
N LEU A 68 17.62 -19.93 -2.82
CA LEU A 68 16.50 -19.53 -1.97
C LEU A 68 16.45 -20.42 -0.73
N VAL A 69 16.21 -19.82 0.43
CA VAL A 69 16.04 -20.56 1.69
C VAL A 69 14.56 -20.89 1.84
N SER A 70 14.20 -22.18 1.72
CA SER A 70 12.82 -22.66 1.61
C SER A 70 11.89 -22.27 2.77
N ASN A 71 12.44 -21.89 3.93
CA ASN A 71 11.68 -21.62 5.15
C ASN A 71 11.41 -20.12 5.41
N TYR A 72 11.69 -19.23 4.45
CA TYR A 72 11.60 -17.76 4.64
C TYR A 72 10.68 -17.05 3.63
N HIS A 73 9.46 -17.55 3.43
CA HIS A 73 8.47 -16.89 2.57
C HIS A 73 7.26 -16.44 3.38
N LEU A 74 7.31 -15.19 3.84
CA LEU A 74 6.18 -14.53 4.48
C LEU A 74 5.27 -13.94 3.40
N PHE A 75 3.99 -14.33 3.43
CA PHE A 75 2.95 -13.72 2.61
C PHE A 75 2.07 -12.86 3.50
N ASP A 76 2.22 -11.54 3.39
CA ASP A 76 1.42 -10.56 4.12
C ASP A 76 0.38 -9.94 3.16
N GLU A 77 -0.88 -10.32 3.33
CA GLU A 77 -1.99 -9.82 2.53
C GLU A 77 -2.67 -8.66 3.27
N ASN A 78 -2.59 -7.48 2.66
CA ASN A 78 -3.19 -6.28 3.22
C ASN A 78 -4.57 -6.04 2.61
N PRO A 79 -5.54 -5.50 3.38
CA PRO A 79 -6.87 -5.22 2.85
C PRO A 79 -6.80 -4.22 1.68
N PRO A 80 -7.74 -4.33 0.71
CA PRO A 80 -7.81 -3.37 -0.37
C PRO A 80 -8.08 -1.97 0.18
N LEU A 81 -7.62 -0.96 -0.56
CA LEU A 81 -7.92 0.42 -0.21
C LEU A 81 -9.43 0.67 -0.37
N ASN A 82 -10.08 1.01 0.73
CA ASN A 82 -11.51 1.32 0.75
C ASN A 82 -11.79 2.52 1.66
N LEU A 83 -12.59 3.47 1.17
CA LEU A 83 -13.02 4.63 1.93
C LEU A 83 -14.35 4.27 2.59
N THR A 84 -14.34 4.14 3.92
CA THR A 84 -15.47 3.57 4.65
C THR A 84 -16.40 4.62 5.21
N ASP A 85 -15.89 5.81 5.52
CA ASP A 85 -16.72 6.89 6.05
C ASP A 85 -16.13 8.27 5.76
N LEU A 86 -17.01 9.26 5.62
CA LEU A 86 -16.66 10.67 5.47
C LEU A 86 -17.67 11.51 6.25
N ILE A 87 -17.22 12.03 7.39
CA ILE A 87 -18.07 12.79 8.32
C ILE A 87 -17.62 14.25 8.33
N VAL A 88 -18.61 15.15 8.36
CA VAL A 88 -18.42 16.56 8.69
C VAL A 88 -18.91 16.85 10.11
N SER A 89 -18.14 17.61 10.88
CA SER A 89 -18.48 18.07 12.21
C SER A 89 -18.26 19.59 12.34
N PRO A 90 -19.26 20.39 12.77
CA PRO A 90 -20.59 19.95 13.19
C PRO A 90 -21.48 19.55 12.00
N LYS A 91 -22.50 18.71 12.24
CA LYS A 91 -23.49 18.28 11.21
C LYS A 91 -24.47 19.38 10.79
N GLN A 92 -24.31 20.59 11.32
CA GLN A 92 -25.19 21.73 11.09
C GLN A 92 -24.62 22.59 9.95
N PRO A 93 -25.42 23.49 9.35
CA PRO A 93 -24.92 24.45 8.37
C PRO A 93 -23.73 25.25 8.95
N ILE A 94 -22.58 25.10 8.32
CA ILE A 94 -21.35 25.79 8.70
C ILE A 94 -21.40 27.19 8.08
N ARG A 95 -21.21 28.22 8.90
CA ARG A 95 -21.11 29.61 8.41
C ARG A 95 -19.71 29.87 7.88
N GLU A 96 -19.62 30.77 6.91
CA GLU A 96 -18.34 31.26 6.42
C GLU A 96 -17.48 31.80 7.60
N GLY A 97 -16.18 31.49 7.58
CA GLY A 97 -15.25 31.82 8.66
C GLY A 97 -15.37 30.96 9.92
N SER A 98 -16.30 30.00 9.98
CA SER A 98 -16.41 29.06 11.11
C SER A 98 -15.53 27.83 10.92
N GLU A 99 -14.98 27.32 12.01
CA GLU A 99 -14.20 26.09 12.00
C GLU A 99 -15.08 24.85 11.90
N PHE A 100 -14.58 23.84 11.20
CA PHE A 100 -15.20 22.53 11.13
C PHE A 100 -14.16 21.46 10.83
N VAL A 101 -14.51 20.21 11.12
CA VAL A 101 -13.65 19.06 10.89
C VAL A 101 -14.27 18.16 9.84
N LEU A 102 -13.51 17.86 8.78
CA LEU A 102 -13.76 16.68 7.95
C LEU A 102 -12.95 15.51 8.49
N SER A 103 -13.63 14.40 8.78
CA SER A 103 -13.05 13.15 9.22
C SER A 103 -13.28 12.10 8.14
N CYS A 104 -12.20 11.64 7.53
CA CYS A 104 -12.23 10.51 6.59
C CYS A 104 -11.74 9.26 7.31
N THR A 105 -12.52 8.18 7.23
CA THR A 105 -12.12 6.84 7.67
C THR A 105 -11.90 5.97 6.45
N ALA A 106 -10.79 5.27 6.43
CA ALA A 106 -10.47 4.34 5.35
C ALA A 106 -9.69 3.14 5.86
N GLN A 107 -9.85 2.04 5.15
CA GLN A 107 -9.17 0.77 5.37
C GLN A 107 -8.17 0.51 4.25
N GLY A 108 -7.01 -0.05 4.56
CA GLY A 108 -6.12 -0.66 3.59
C GLY A 108 -4.72 -0.92 4.15
N SER A 109 -3.70 -0.87 3.29
CA SER A 109 -2.33 -1.22 3.69
C SER A 109 -1.72 -0.23 4.70
N PRO A 110 -0.81 -0.68 5.59
CA PRO A 110 -0.11 0.20 6.53
C PRO A 110 0.71 1.33 5.89
N ARG A 111 1.03 1.19 4.60
CA ARG A 111 1.80 2.13 3.76
C ARG A 111 0.93 3.16 3.04
N MET A 112 -0.39 3.08 3.17
CA MET A 112 -1.28 4.03 2.50
C MET A 112 -1.04 5.47 2.93
N SER A 113 -1.34 6.40 2.03
CA SER A 113 -1.26 7.83 2.27
C SER A 113 -2.59 8.51 1.95
N PHE A 114 -2.81 9.66 2.60
CA PHE A 114 -4.03 10.46 2.43
C PHE A 114 -3.68 11.90 2.10
N GLN A 115 -4.47 12.46 1.20
CA GLN A 115 -4.33 13.84 0.75
C GLN A 115 -5.72 14.43 0.61
N TRP A 116 -5.89 15.64 1.11
CA TRP A 116 -7.10 16.43 0.90
C TRP A 116 -6.93 17.31 -0.34
N TYR A 117 -7.97 17.39 -1.17
CA TYR A 117 -7.98 18.20 -2.37
C TYR A 117 -9.22 19.09 -2.39
N LYS A 118 -9.05 20.38 -2.66
CA LYS A 118 -10.17 21.26 -3.00
C LYS A 118 -10.07 21.67 -4.45
N ASP A 119 -11.14 21.47 -5.22
CA ASP A 119 -11.22 21.93 -6.62
C ASP A 119 -9.99 21.49 -7.45
N GLY A 120 -9.47 20.30 -7.14
CA GLY A 120 -8.26 19.73 -7.76
C GLY A 120 -6.92 20.19 -7.16
N VAL A 121 -6.91 21.09 -6.18
CA VAL A 121 -5.71 21.63 -5.53
C VAL A 121 -5.43 20.94 -4.19
N LEU A 122 -4.20 20.48 -3.97
CA LEU A 122 -3.76 19.85 -2.73
C LEU A 122 -3.88 20.80 -1.53
N VAL A 123 -4.42 20.30 -0.43
CA VAL A 123 -4.58 21.01 0.85
C VAL A 123 -3.54 20.51 1.84
N ASN A 124 -2.61 21.37 2.25
CA ASN A 124 -1.41 20.98 2.99
C ASN A 124 -1.59 21.01 4.53
N VAL A 125 -2.67 20.43 5.06
CA VAL A 125 -3.03 20.56 6.50
C VAL A 125 -3.57 19.27 7.13
N SER A 126 -3.31 18.11 6.52
CA SER A 126 -3.82 16.82 7.01
C SER A 126 -3.14 16.36 8.31
N ARG A 127 -3.93 16.04 9.35
CA ARG A 127 -3.47 15.21 10.49
C ARG A 127 -4.08 13.82 10.39
N ALA A 128 -3.23 12.80 10.30
CA ALA A 128 -3.64 11.40 10.26
C ALA A 128 -3.39 10.72 11.61
N THR A 129 -4.38 9.98 12.10
CA THR A 129 -4.30 9.17 13.32
C THR A 129 -4.64 7.73 12.96
N ARG A 130 -3.87 6.75 13.46
CA ARG A 130 -4.22 5.33 13.27
C ARG A 130 -5.39 4.98 14.19
N GLY A 131 -6.46 4.42 13.64
CA GLY A 131 -7.58 3.89 14.41
C GLY A 131 -7.19 2.60 15.13
N GLY A 132 -7.97 2.19 16.12
CA GLY A 132 -7.67 1.02 16.97
C GLY A 132 -7.61 -0.35 16.28
N GLY A 133 -7.94 -0.43 14.98
CA GLY A 133 -7.85 -1.65 14.17
C GLY A 133 -6.71 -1.59 13.15
N ALA A 134 -6.00 -2.71 12.97
CA ALA A 134 -4.96 -2.82 11.95
C ALA A 134 -5.52 -2.49 10.56
N GLY A 135 -4.95 -1.45 9.94
CA GLY A 135 -5.35 -1.00 8.60
C GLY A 135 -6.38 0.13 8.54
N THR A 136 -6.85 0.67 9.67
CA THR A 136 -7.75 1.84 9.68
C THR A 136 -7.00 3.13 9.97
N ILE A 137 -7.18 4.15 9.13
CA ILE A 137 -6.66 5.50 9.34
C ILE A 137 -7.82 6.50 9.37
N ILE A 138 -7.79 7.37 10.37
CA ILE A 138 -8.70 8.50 10.52
C ILE A 138 -7.91 9.76 10.19
N VAL A 139 -8.34 10.49 9.16
CA VAL A 139 -7.68 11.74 8.74
C VAL A 139 -8.61 12.90 8.98
N ASN A 140 -8.11 13.86 9.75
CA ASN A 140 -8.84 15.05 10.12
C ASN A 140 -8.30 16.26 9.37
N MET A 141 -9.21 17.05 8.81
CA MET A 141 -8.93 18.38 8.27
C MET A 141 -9.53 19.42 9.23
N PRO A 142 -8.71 20.22 9.95
CA PRO A 142 -9.16 21.00 11.11
C PRO A 142 -9.90 22.30 10.77
N SER A 143 -9.78 22.81 9.54
CA SER A 143 -10.57 23.94 9.07
C SER A 143 -10.60 23.96 7.55
N LEU A 144 -11.70 24.46 7.01
CA LEU A 144 -11.92 24.60 5.58
C LEU A 144 -12.57 25.97 5.38
N GLU A 145 -11.82 26.96 4.94
CA GLU A 145 -12.42 28.02 4.13
C GLU A 145 -12.95 27.47 2.77
N LYS A 146 -12.92 26.13 2.58
CA LYS A 146 -12.66 25.52 1.29
C LYS A 146 -13.04 24.03 1.26
N VAL A 147 -14.25 23.65 0.80
CA VAL A 147 -14.74 22.26 0.55
C VAL A 147 -13.68 21.36 -0.11
N ALA A 148 -13.39 20.17 0.44
CA ALA A 148 -12.33 19.28 -0.04
C ALA A 148 -12.73 17.79 -0.07
N LEU A 149 -12.22 17.05 -1.05
CA LEU A 149 -12.31 15.60 -1.19
C LEU A 149 -11.04 14.93 -0.64
N ALA A 150 -11.19 13.86 0.15
CA ALA A 150 -10.07 13.00 0.52
C ALA A 150 -9.76 12.01 -0.61
N ARG A 151 -8.49 11.89 -0.98
CA ARG A 151 -7.98 10.81 -1.84
C ARG A 151 -7.01 9.96 -1.05
N ALA A 152 -7.22 8.65 -1.12
CA ALA A 152 -6.30 7.65 -0.59
C ALA A 152 -5.50 7.03 -1.74
N ALA A 153 -4.23 6.72 -1.47
CA ALA A 153 -3.34 6.04 -2.42
C ALA A 153 -2.58 4.91 -1.70
N SER A 154 -2.43 3.79 -2.41
CA SER A 154 -1.73 2.57 -1.99
C SER A 154 -0.41 2.42 -2.73
#